data_AF-A0A832ARJ5-F1
#
_entry.id   AF-A0A832ARJ5-F1
#
_cell.length_a   1.000
_cell.length_b   1.000
_cell.length_c   1.000
_cell.angle_alpha   90.00
_cell.angle_beta   90.00
_cell.angle_gamma   90.00
#
_symmetry.space_group_name_H-M   'P 1'
#
loop_
_entity.id
_entity.type
_entity.pdbx_description
1 polymer ?
#
loop_
_entity_poly.entity_id
_entity_poly.type
_entity_poly.pdbx_seq_one_letter_code
_entity_poly.pdbx_strand_id
1 'polypeptide(L)' 'MGMIARAEERLTKPLPVTPERKPGDGGGPTKPDVKRPDTSDLLKRMKRVDPDAARRYRQRSGE' A
#
# COMPACT_ATOMS: atom_id res chain seq x y z
N MET A 1 46.42 -7.62 -19.00
CA MET A 1 45.50 -6.46 -19.04
C MET A 1 44.35 -6.82 -19.97
N GLY A 2 43.25 -7.35 -19.43
CA GLY A 2 42.13 -7.85 -20.24
C GLY A 2 40.82 -7.53 -19.54
N MET A 3 40.31 -6.32 -19.74
CA MET A 3 38.93 -5.96 -19.46
C MET A 3 38.38 -5.39 -20.75
N ILE A 4 37.33 -6.00 -21.33
CA ILE A 4 36.06 -5.32 -21.58
C ILE A 4 34.99 -6.41 -21.76
N ALA A 5 34.26 -6.74 -20.69
CA ALA A 5 33.01 -7.47 -20.83
C ALA A 5 31.98 -6.50 -21.41
N ARG A 6 31.54 -6.75 -22.65
CA ARG A 6 30.42 -6.05 -23.30
C ARG A 6 29.12 -6.45 -22.61
N ALA A 7 28.82 -5.75 -21.51
CA ALA A 7 27.58 -5.88 -20.77
C ALA A 7 26.50 -4.95 -21.36
N GLU A 8 26.14 -5.14 -22.62
CA GLU A 8 25.15 -4.29 -23.28
C GLU A 8 24.14 -5.12 -24.05
N GLU A 9 23.40 -5.99 -23.35
CA GLU A 9 22.07 -6.43 -23.79
C GLU A 9 21.29 -7.03 -22.61
N ARG A 10 21.16 -6.26 -21.51
CA ARG A 10 20.10 -6.55 -20.55
C ARG A 10 18.81 -6.01 -21.15
N LEU A 11 17.98 -6.91 -21.67
CA LEU A 11 16.60 -6.62 -22.07
C LEU A 11 15.87 -5.97 -20.88
N THR A 12 15.81 -4.65 -20.87
CA THR A 12 15.10 -3.88 -19.84
C THR A 12 13.61 -4.09 -20.05
N LYS A 13 12.95 -4.71 -19.06
CA LYS A 13 11.48 -4.70 -19.02
C LYS A 13 11.05 -3.22 -19.01
N PRO A 14 10.08 -2.80 -19.85
CA PRO A 14 9.55 -1.45 -19.76
C PRO A 14 9.03 -1.21 -18.34
N LEU A 15 9.35 -0.03 -17.79
CA LEU A 15 8.85 0.37 -16.48
C LEU A 15 7.32 0.34 -16.50
N PRO A 16 6.66 -0.18 -15.44
CA PRO A 16 5.21 -0.16 -15.38
C PRO A 16 4.74 1.29 -15.44
N VAL A 17 3.93 1.61 -16.45
CA VAL A 17 3.28 2.91 -16.57
C VAL A 17 2.38 3.06 -15.35
N THR A 18 2.69 4.03 -14.49
CA THR A 18 1.80 4.37 -13.38
C THR A 18 0.44 4.76 -13.96
N PRO A 19 -0.68 4.14 -13.55
CA PRO A 19 -1.98 4.54 -14.06
C PRO A 19 -2.20 6.01 -13.74
N GLU A 20 -2.42 6.82 -14.78
CA GLU A 20 -2.80 8.21 -14.57
C GLU A 20 -4.11 8.23 -13.78
N ARG A 21 -4.07 8.82 -12.59
CA ARG A 21 -5.28 9.07 -11.81
C ARG A 21 -6.08 10.09 -12.59
N LYS A 22 -7.13 9.65 -13.30
CA LYS A 22 -8.14 10.57 -13.83
C LYS A 22 -8.58 11.46 -12.66
N PRO A 23 -8.41 12.79 -12.73
CA PRO A 23 -9.04 13.67 -11.75
C PRO A 23 -10.52 13.33 -11.80
N GLY A 24 -11.08 12.92 -10.67
CA GLY A 24 -12.46 12.43 -10.61
C GLY A 24 -13.37 13.50 -11.19
N ASP A 25 -14.09 13.14 -12.26
CA ASP A 25 -15.16 13.97 -12.78
C ASP A 25 -16.15 14.15 -11.62
N GLY A 26 -16.29 15.40 -11.15
CA GLY A 26 -16.81 15.76 -9.82
C GLY A 26 -18.29 15.47 -9.58
N GLY A 27 -18.91 14.58 -10.34
CA GLY A 27 -20.34 14.23 -10.28
C GLY A 27 -20.69 12.98 -9.47
N GLY A 28 -19.71 12.27 -8.92
CA GLY A 28 -19.94 11.07 -8.11
C GLY A 28 -20.18 11.37 -6.62
N PRO A 29 -20.95 10.54 -5.90
CA PRO A 29 -21.09 10.68 -4.45
C PRO A 29 -19.72 10.64 -3.78
N THR A 30 -19.45 11.64 -2.95
CA THR A 30 -18.22 11.72 -2.17
C THR A 30 -18.26 10.74 -1.01
N LYS A 31 -17.08 10.42 -0.46
CA LYS A 31 -16.98 9.60 0.75
C LYS A 31 -17.86 10.24 1.86
N PRO A 32 -18.69 9.44 2.56
CA PRO A 32 -19.48 9.96 3.66
C PRO A 32 -18.60 10.53 4.79
N ASP A 33 -19.02 11.65 5.37
CA ASP A 33 -18.38 12.26 6.54
C ASP A 33 -18.76 11.49 7.82
N VAL A 34 -18.22 10.28 7.94
CA VAL A 34 -18.40 9.43 9.12
C VAL A 34 -17.07 9.30 9.86
N LYS A 35 -17.11 9.53 11.18
CA LYS A 35 -15.96 9.33 12.05
C LYS A 35 -15.60 7.84 12.09
N ARG A 36 -14.31 7.54 12.10
CA ARG A 36 -13.84 6.16 12.29
C ARG A 36 -14.17 5.70 13.72
N PRO A 37 -14.62 4.46 13.91
CA PRO A 37 -14.83 3.89 15.25
C PRO A 37 -13.50 3.72 16.00
N ASP A 38 -13.56 3.66 17.33
CA ASP A 38 -12.36 3.46 18.17
C ASP A 38 -11.74 2.06 17.99
N THR A 39 -10.43 2.05 17.77
CA THR A 39 -9.53 0.89 17.56
C THR A 39 -9.20 0.03 18.78
N SER A 40 -9.27 0.65 19.96
CA SER A 40 -8.34 0.30 21.04
C SER A 40 -8.65 -1.06 21.67
N ASP A 41 -9.91 -1.35 21.94
CA ASP A 41 -10.33 -2.62 22.54
C ASP A 41 -10.29 -3.79 21.56
N LEU A 42 -10.41 -3.52 20.26
CA LEU A 42 -10.16 -4.52 19.23
C LEU A 42 -8.67 -4.89 19.20
N LEU A 43 -7.80 -3.90 19.13
CA LEU A 43 -6.35 -4.10 19.12
C LEU A 43 -5.83 -4.79 20.38
N LYS A 44 -6.38 -4.47 21.57
CA LYS A 44 -6.06 -5.18 22.82
C LYS A 44 -6.43 -6.67 22.74
N ARG A 45 -7.62 -6.99 22.21
CA ARG A 45 -8.08 -8.38 22.05
C ARG A 45 -7.25 -9.12 21.01
N MET A 46 -6.99 -8.48 19.85
CA MET A 46 -6.11 -9.04 18.82
C MET A 46 -4.73 -9.33 19.40
N LYS A 47 -4.10 -8.40 20.12
CA LYS A 47 -2.78 -8.65 20.71
C LYS A 47 -2.74 -9.85 21.65
N ARG A 48 -3.85 -10.16 22.34
CA ARG A 48 -3.97 -11.34 23.22
C ARG A 48 -4.17 -12.64 22.44
N VAL A 49 -4.93 -12.60 21.34
CA VAL A 49 -5.27 -13.78 20.54
C VAL A 49 -4.21 -14.07 19.46
N ASP A 50 -3.85 -13.05 18.69
CA ASP A 50 -2.87 -13.06 17.62
C ASP A 50 -2.18 -11.67 17.49
N PRO A 51 -0.94 -11.51 18.00
CA PRO A 51 -0.20 -10.26 17.91
C PRO A 51 0.20 -9.87 16.48
N ASP A 52 0.27 -10.81 15.54
CA ASP A 52 0.54 -10.52 14.12
C ASP A 52 -0.70 -9.95 13.43
N ALA A 53 -1.91 -10.42 13.77
CA ALA A 53 -3.15 -9.82 13.31
C ALA A 53 -3.29 -8.35 13.75
N ALA A 54 -2.94 -8.03 15.01
CA ALA A 54 -2.94 -6.66 15.51
C ALA A 54 -1.97 -5.75 14.72
N ARG A 55 -0.76 -6.25 14.41
CA ARG A 55 0.23 -5.52 13.60
C ARG A 55 -0.25 -5.26 12.18
N ARG A 56 -0.81 -6.28 11.52
CA ARG A 56 -1.38 -6.15 10.16
C ARG A 56 -2.57 -5.21 10.13
N TYR A 57 -3.39 -5.19 11.19
CA TYR A 57 -4.52 -4.26 11.29
C TYR A 57 -4.03 -2.82 11.31
N ARG A 58 -3.13 -2.47 12.23
CA ARG A 58 -2.51 -1.14 12.33
C ARG A 58 -1.94 -0.64 11.01
N GLN A 59 -1.16 -1.49 10.33
CA GLN A 59 -0.57 -1.15 9.03
C GLN A 59 -1.63 -0.86 7.95
N ARG A 60 -2.77 -1.56 7.96
CA ARG A 60 -3.84 -1.39 6.97
C ARG A 60 -4.78 -0.23 7.30
N SER A 61 -5.12 -0.05 8.58
CA SER A 61 -6.05 0.98 9.03
C SER A 61 -5.39 2.35 9.19
N GLY A 62 -4.06 2.39 9.36
CA GLY A 62 -3.31 3.60 9.70
C GLY A 62 -3.46 3.98 11.17
N GLU A 63 -3.78 3.03 12.03
CA GLU A 63 -3.77 3.17 13.50
C GLU A 63 -2.42 2.87 14.14
#